data_AF-A0A328SB07-F1
#
_entry.id   AF-A0A328SB07-F1
#
_cell.length_a   1.000
_cell.length_b   1.000
_cell.length_c   1.000
_cell.angle_alpha   90.00
_cell.angle_beta   90.00
_cell.angle_gamma   90.00
#
_symmetry.space_group_name_H-M   'P 1'
#
loop_
_entity.id
_entity.type
_entity.pdbx_description
1 polymer ?
#
loop_
_entity_poly.entity_id
_entity_poly.type
_entity_poly.pdbx_seq_one_letter_code
_entity_poly.pdbx_strand_id
1 'polypeptide(L)'
;EIELTHDYVYDESSDSEFTNGIAISKSITIDGKGKTIDGNNQARAFNITSNVILKNIQFINCKYGTSSYYSLGGAIYSSGSNNYITNCTFTNCISTKTYDNYGESYTSTSGGAIYCGSNNYITNCTFTKCTTTYSDDGSSGGAINCGDNNSITNCTFTDCTSTGGAINCGVNNSILNCIFINCTISTDMGSGSAISCAVNNSIKNCTFTDRYCVSTAISCGSNNYIVNCNFKESTSNSIETSGGAIYCMGDNNSILNCTFVNCSAGFGGAIYCMGCNNSILNCTFVNCSAGSGGAIGCYNNNNVINCVFTNCMTIRNGWGDSHGGAIYCGNENSILNCTFVNCSAVSSNSYMDIHASSYSSGGAIYSCSNSNSILNCTFVNCIASASSIYGSSDSSGGAIYFEGINNSIIKCNFINCISNLGRAIYCYGKYNSITNCDFTNCTNNNDDNEGSTFGGAIYCSGSGNVITNCTPTNTDHNSENGNENHNNNQNPSSNFGSNSGNNNQRTDSTQDTTVNPTSQPVKVTKQVIKIFASKKTFKRKVKVKKYTV
;
A
#
# COMPACT_ATOMS: atom_id res chain seq x y z
N GLU A 1 39.55 -2.71 -22.82
CA GLU A 1 39.24 -2.76 -21.38
C GLU A 1 40.28 -1.94 -20.65
N ILE A 2 39.89 -1.18 -19.63
CA ILE A 2 40.77 -0.44 -18.72
C ILE A 2 40.64 -1.11 -17.36
N GLU A 3 41.76 -1.32 -16.68
CA GLU A 3 41.79 -1.80 -15.30
C GLU A 3 42.36 -0.69 -14.40
N LEU A 4 41.66 -0.36 -13.30
CA LEU A 4 42.16 0.58 -12.32
C LEU A 4 43.24 -0.09 -11.47
N THR A 5 44.44 0.49 -11.45
CA THR A 5 45.60 -0.04 -10.70
C THR A 5 45.77 0.61 -9.33
N HIS A 6 45.22 1.81 -9.15
CA HIS A 6 45.32 2.63 -7.94
C HIS A 6 43.95 3.21 -7.60
N ASP A 7 43.80 3.63 -6.35
CA ASP A 7 42.68 4.46 -5.90
C ASP A 7 42.92 5.91 -6.38
N TYR A 8 41.83 6.64 -6.65
CA TYR A 8 41.86 8.03 -7.10
C TYR A 8 41.05 8.91 -6.14
N VAL A 9 41.56 10.11 -5.86
CA VAL A 9 40.89 11.15 -5.07
C VAL A 9 40.96 12.44 -5.88
N TYR A 10 39.82 13.09 -6.06
CA TYR A 10 39.73 14.36 -6.77
C TYR A 10 40.44 15.50 -6.02
N ASP A 11 41.34 16.21 -6.72
CA ASP A 11 42.03 17.42 -6.25
C ASP A 11 41.66 18.61 -7.15
N GLU A 12 40.98 19.62 -6.61
CA GLU A 12 40.57 20.82 -7.35
C GLU A 12 41.75 21.55 -8.03
N SER A 13 42.95 21.46 -7.45
CA SER A 13 44.13 22.16 -7.95
C SER A 13 44.71 21.56 -9.24
N SER A 14 44.48 20.27 -9.50
CA SER A 14 44.89 19.58 -10.75
C SER A 14 43.74 19.19 -11.66
N ASP A 15 42.56 18.89 -11.08
CA ASP A 15 41.50 18.14 -11.75
C ASP A 15 40.26 18.99 -12.05
N SER A 16 40.31 20.31 -11.84
CA SER A 16 39.17 21.24 -12.01
C SER A 16 38.37 21.08 -13.32
N GLU A 17 39.01 20.72 -14.43
CA GLU A 17 38.33 20.43 -15.71
C GLU A 17 37.41 19.21 -15.66
N PHE A 18 37.65 18.27 -14.74
CA PHE A 18 36.89 17.03 -14.54
C PHE A 18 35.81 17.11 -13.47
N THR A 19 35.54 18.28 -12.88
CA THR A 19 34.45 18.50 -11.89
C THR A 19 33.11 17.86 -12.34
N ASN A 20 32.81 17.95 -13.64
CA ASN A 20 31.57 17.45 -14.24
C ASN A 20 31.57 15.94 -14.59
N GLY A 21 32.65 15.23 -14.26
CA GLY A 21 32.92 13.82 -14.56
C GLY A 21 33.67 13.60 -15.88
N ILE A 22 34.53 12.59 -15.90
CA ILE A 22 35.29 12.18 -17.09
C ILE A 22 34.30 11.74 -18.18
N ALA A 23 34.44 12.32 -19.37
CA ALA A 23 33.53 12.08 -20.49
C ALA A 23 33.84 10.75 -21.21
N ILE A 24 32.90 9.82 -21.20
CA ILE A 24 32.99 8.51 -21.86
C ILE A 24 32.05 8.45 -23.06
N SER A 25 32.57 8.90 -24.21
CA SER A 25 31.88 8.97 -25.50
C SER A 25 32.15 7.80 -26.44
N LYS A 26 32.92 6.78 -25.99
CA LYS A 26 33.23 5.56 -26.74
C LYS A 26 32.95 4.33 -25.89
N SER A 27 32.42 3.29 -26.52
CA SER A 27 32.12 2.03 -25.83
C SER A 27 33.38 1.41 -25.23
N ILE A 28 33.34 1.14 -23.93
CA ILE A 28 34.50 0.69 -23.16
C ILE A 28 34.07 -0.13 -21.94
N THR A 29 34.97 -1.00 -21.48
CA THR A 29 34.86 -1.67 -20.18
C THR A 29 35.91 -1.08 -19.24
N ILE A 30 35.48 -0.65 -18.06
CA ILE A 30 36.33 -0.22 -16.95
C ILE A 30 36.13 -1.19 -15.80
N ASP A 31 37.18 -1.92 -15.45
CA ASP A 31 37.25 -2.78 -14.27
C ASP A 31 37.96 -2.05 -13.14
N GLY A 32 37.26 -1.80 -12.04
CA GLY A 32 37.83 -1.18 -10.87
C GLY A 32 38.77 -2.09 -10.09
N LYS A 33 38.71 -3.42 -10.24
CA LYS A 33 39.45 -4.38 -9.38
C LYS A 33 39.29 -4.12 -7.87
N GLY A 34 38.18 -3.52 -7.45
CA GLY A 34 37.93 -3.08 -6.07
C GLY A 34 38.51 -1.71 -5.70
N LYS A 35 39.11 -0.98 -6.65
CA LYS A 35 39.64 0.38 -6.44
C LYS A 35 38.56 1.44 -6.29
N THR A 36 38.96 2.50 -5.60
CA THR A 36 38.14 3.63 -5.17
C THR A 36 38.30 4.81 -6.11
N ILE A 37 37.19 5.46 -6.42
CA ILE A 37 37.11 6.78 -7.04
C ILE A 37 36.40 7.67 -6.01
N ASP A 38 37.18 8.50 -5.31
CA ASP A 38 36.69 9.49 -4.36
C ASP A 38 36.50 10.83 -5.07
N GLY A 39 35.25 11.28 -5.20
CA GLY A 39 34.94 12.60 -5.76
C GLY A 39 35.13 13.76 -4.79
N ASN A 40 35.62 13.49 -3.57
CA ASN A 40 36.04 14.44 -2.54
C ASN A 40 34.96 15.49 -2.20
N ASN A 41 33.67 15.11 -2.27
CA ASN A 41 32.49 15.97 -2.13
C ASN A 41 32.43 17.16 -3.11
N GLN A 42 33.16 17.08 -4.24
CA GLN A 42 33.35 18.18 -5.19
C GLN A 42 33.04 17.79 -6.64
N ALA A 43 33.37 16.57 -7.05
CA ALA A 43 33.28 16.14 -8.44
C ALA A 43 32.42 14.88 -8.67
N ARG A 44 31.84 14.80 -9.87
CA ARG A 44 31.27 13.57 -10.43
C ARG A 44 32.41 12.69 -10.96
N ALA A 45 32.26 11.36 -10.92
CA ALA A 45 33.24 10.46 -11.52
C ALA A 45 33.11 10.38 -13.05
N PHE A 46 31.93 10.02 -13.57
CA PHE A 46 31.75 9.73 -15.00
C PHE A 46 30.54 10.40 -15.64
N ASN A 47 30.73 10.90 -16.86
CA ASN A 47 29.69 11.41 -17.75
C ASN A 47 29.63 10.54 -19.01
N ILE A 48 28.58 9.73 -19.15
CA ILE A 48 28.49 8.63 -20.11
C ILE A 48 27.43 8.93 -21.19
N THR A 49 27.90 9.00 -22.44
CA THR A 49 27.06 9.23 -23.63
C THR A 49 27.10 8.06 -24.63
N SER A 50 27.73 6.95 -24.23
CA SER A 50 27.95 5.75 -25.06
C SER A 50 27.59 4.47 -24.28
N ASN A 51 27.93 3.28 -24.82
CA ASN A 51 27.61 2.00 -24.19
C ASN A 51 28.81 1.50 -23.37
N VAL A 52 28.75 1.62 -22.06
CA VAL A 52 29.86 1.38 -21.12
C VAL A 52 29.56 0.21 -20.19
N ILE A 53 30.60 -0.56 -19.87
CA ILE A 53 30.57 -1.55 -18.78
C ILE A 53 31.45 -1.02 -17.65
N LEU A 54 30.86 -0.68 -16.51
CA LEU A 54 31.55 -0.36 -15.26
C LEU A 54 31.42 -1.54 -14.31
N LYS A 55 32.54 -2.11 -13.87
CA LYS A 55 32.52 -3.26 -12.95
C LYS A 55 33.51 -3.15 -11.80
N ASN A 56 33.13 -3.62 -10.61
CA ASN A 56 34.01 -3.73 -9.44
C ASN A 56 34.66 -2.40 -8.99
N ILE A 57 33.95 -1.27 -9.09
CA ILE A 57 34.43 0.07 -8.68
C ILE A 57 33.75 0.50 -7.38
N GLN A 58 34.49 1.14 -6.48
CA GLN A 58 33.94 1.84 -5.31
C GLN A 58 33.89 3.35 -5.59
N PHE A 59 32.70 3.92 -5.71
CA PHE A 59 32.48 5.36 -5.82
C PHE A 59 32.15 5.92 -4.44
N ILE A 60 32.96 6.86 -3.95
CA ILE A 60 32.73 7.49 -2.65
C ILE A 60 32.72 9.01 -2.77
N ASN A 61 31.88 9.68 -1.98
CA ASN A 61 31.77 11.15 -1.91
C ASN A 61 31.63 11.87 -3.26
N CYS A 62 31.24 11.18 -4.33
CA CYS A 62 31.06 11.81 -5.63
C CYS A 62 29.86 12.75 -5.57
N LYS A 63 30.08 14.01 -5.92
CA LYS A 63 29.07 15.05 -5.84
C LYS A 63 28.91 15.74 -7.17
N TYR A 64 27.68 16.04 -7.52
CA TYR A 64 27.40 17.00 -8.58
C TYR A 64 26.45 18.09 -8.09
N GLY A 65 26.80 19.35 -8.35
CA GLY A 65 25.93 20.49 -8.13
C GLY A 65 26.30 21.64 -9.06
N THR A 66 25.30 22.20 -9.73
CA THR A 66 25.45 23.36 -10.63
C THR A 66 24.15 24.16 -10.67
N SER A 67 24.25 25.46 -10.94
CA SER A 67 23.12 26.33 -11.30
C SER A 67 22.67 26.12 -12.75
N SER A 68 22.56 24.86 -13.20
CA SER A 68 22.25 24.52 -14.59
C SER A 68 21.12 23.49 -14.69
N TYR A 69 20.28 23.67 -15.70
CA TYR A 69 18.92 23.11 -15.79
C TYR A 69 18.82 21.60 -16.14
N TYR A 70 19.89 20.83 -16.00
CA TYR A 70 19.97 19.46 -16.54
C TYR A 70 19.85 18.38 -15.47
N SER A 71 19.50 17.16 -15.89
CA SER A 71 19.25 16.02 -15.01
C SER A 71 20.55 15.44 -14.41
N LEU A 72 20.61 15.20 -13.11
CA LEU A 72 21.89 15.10 -12.40
C LEU A 72 22.15 13.75 -11.73
N GLY A 73 23.30 13.14 -12.02
CA GLY A 73 23.87 12.02 -11.28
C GLY A 73 25.07 12.46 -10.45
N GLY A 74 25.15 12.12 -9.16
CA GLY A 74 26.27 12.55 -8.29
C GLY A 74 27.59 11.82 -8.59
N ALA A 75 27.56 10.50 -8.80
CA ALA A 75 28.72 9.71 -9.23
C ALA A 75 28.74 9.48 -10.74
N ILE A 76 27.61 9.09 -11.32
CA ILE A 76 27.48 8.74 -12.73
C ILE A 76 26.28 9.47 -13.32
N TYR A 77 26.53 10.24 -14.37
CA TYR A 77 25.48 10.63 -15.32
C TYR A 77 25.58 9.74 -16.55
N SER A 78 24.47 9.10 -16.94
CA SER A 78 24.39 8.26 -18.13
C SER A 78 23.19 8.64 -18.99
N SER A 79 23.41 9.41 -20.05
CA SER A 79 22.42 9.57 -21.14
C SER A 79 22.53 8.46 -22.19
N GLY A 80 23.63 7.70 -22.18
CA GLY A 80 23.77 6.48 -22.97
C GLY A 80 22.74 5.41 -22.63
N SER A 81 22.56 4.47 -23.55
CA SER A 81 21.74 3.27 -23.39
C SER A 81 22.62 2.02 -23.41
N ASN A 82 22.10 0.89 -22.93
CA ASN A 82 22.84 -0.38 -22.86
C ASN A 82 24.12 -0.30 -22.01
N ASN A 83 24.13 0.56 -20.99
CA ASN A 83 25.19 0.60 -19.98
C ASN A 83 24.98 -0.52 -18.95
N TYR A 84 26.09 -1.10 -18.51
CA TYR A 84 26.11 -2.14 -17.48
C TYR A 84 26.95 -1.66 -16.30
N ILE A 85 26.30 -1.43 -15.16
CA ILE A 85 26.96 -1.09 -13.90
C ILE A 85 26.83 -2.33 -13.02
N THR A 86 27.94 -2.99 -12.68
CA THR A 86 27.90 -4.31 -12.05
C THR A 86 28.91 -4.49 -10.92
N ASN A 87 28.49 -5.06 -9.79
CA ASN A 87 29.33 -5.23 -8.60
C ASN A 87 30.01 -3.92 -8.12
N CYS A 88 29.35 -2.77 -8.30
CA CYS A 88 29.87 -1.46 -7.88
C CYS A 88 29.25 -1.02 -6.55
N THR A 89 30.03 -0.28 -5.76
CA THR A 89 29.57 0.34 -4.51
C THR A 89 29.49 1.84 -4.69
N PHE A 90 28.44 2.46 -4.15
CA PHE A 90 28.22 3.90 -4.13
C PHE A 90 27.98 4.32 -2.68
N THR A 91 28.86 5.16 -2.11
CA THR A 91 28.76 5.60 -0.72
C THR A 91 28.83 7.11 -0.63
N ASN A 92 27.85 7.72 0.04
CA ASN A 92 27.79 9.19 0.21
C ASN A 92 27.86 9.95 -1.14
N CYS A 93 27.29 9.38 -2.21
CA CYS A 93 27.20 10.06 -3.50
C CYS A 93 25.97 10.97 -3.49
N ILE A 94 26.16 12.24 -3.84
CA ILE A 94 25.15 13.29 -3.64
C ILE A 94 24.90 14.06 -4.94
N SER A 95 23.63 14.32 -5.24
CA SER A 95 23.25 15.33 -6.24
C SER A 95 22.58 16.53 -5.54
N THR A 96 23.02 17.75 -5.87
CA THR A 96 22.50 18.98 -5.26
C THR A 96 22.02 19.95 -6.32
N LYS A 97 20.75 20.38 -6.23
CA LYS A 97 20.23 21.54 -6.96
C LYS A 97 20.70 22.81 -6.25
N THR A 98 21.26 23.78 -6.99
CA THR A 98 21.53 25.13 -6.48
C THR A 98 20.61 26.12 -7.18
N TYR A 99 19.87 26.92 -6.41
CA TYR A 99 18.96 27.92 -6.95
C TYR A 99 19.69 29.04 -7.69
N ASP A 100 19.21 29.36 -8.89
CA ASP A 100 19.29 30.67 -9.50
C ASP A 100 18.59 31.70 -8.58
N ASN A 101 19.10 32.93 -8.48
CA ASN A 101 18.54 34.01 -7.64
C ASN A 101 17.10 34.48 -8.02
N TYR A 102 16.43 33.80 -8.97
CA TYR A 102 15.11 34.14 -9.49
C TYR A 102 13.99 33.23 -8.99
N GLY A 103 14.29 32.16 -8.23
CA GLY A 103 13.28 31.36 -7.52
C GLY A 103 12.35 30.49 -8.39
N GLU A 104 12.62 30.37 -9.69
CA GLU A 104 11.84 29.50 -10.59
C GLU A 104 12.26 28.03 -10.44
N SER A 105 11.32 27.16 -10.06
CA SER A 105 11.62 25.73 -9.92
C SER A 105 11.39 24.98 -11.24
N TYR A 106 12.48 24.74 -11.96
CA TYR A 106 12.51 23.87 -13.14
C TYR A 106 12.54 22.38 -12.72
N THR A 107 11.76 21.54 -13.39
CA THR A 107 11.65 20.09 -13.15
C THR A 107 12.96 19.36 -13.49
N SER A 108 13.74 18.98 -12.47
CA SER A 108 15.11 18.50 -12.64
C SER A 108 15.29 17.16 -11.94
N THR A 109 14.89 16.08 -12.64
CA THR A 109 14.90 14.73 -12.08
C THR A 109 16.34 14.26 -11.82
N SER A 110 16.68 14.03 -10.55
CA SER A 110 18.06 13.83 -10.09
C SER A 110 18.24 12.47 -9.42
N GLY A 111 19.38 11.82 -9.64
CA GLY A 111 19.81 10.59 -9.01
C GLY A 111 21.03 10.84 -8.12
N GLY A 112 20.95 10.65 -6.80
CA GLY A 112 22.04 11.05 -5.90
C GLY A 112 23.37 10.34 -6.19
N ALA A 113 23.33 9.04 -6.56
CA ALA A 113 24.50 8.36 -7.12
C ALA A 113 24.46 8.31 -8.66
N ILE A 114 23.35 7.86 -9.25
CA ILE A 114 23.25 7.55 -10.67
C ILE A 114 22.04 8.25 -11.28
N TYR A 115 22.27 9.11 -12.27
CA TYR A 115 21.25 9.43 -13.27
C TYR A 115 21.38 8.44 -14.41
N CYS A 116 20.32 7.69 -14.70
CA CYS A 116 20.26 6.72 -15.77
C CYS A 116 19.14 7.10 -16.74
N GLY A 117 19.51 7.32 -18.01
CA GLY A 117 18.57 7.38 -19.14
C GLY A 117 17.92 6.02 -19.41
N SER A 118 17.57 5.74 -20.65
CA SER A 118 16.76 4.56 -20.98
C SER A 118 17.59 3.32 -21.36
N ASN A 119 17.06 2.12 -21.02
CA ASN A 119 17.61 0.80 -21.39
C ASN A 119 18.99 0.46 -20.78
N ASN A 120 19.20 0.71 -19.48
CA ASN A 120 20.45 0.39 -18.78
C ASN A 120 20.26 -0.70 -17.70
N TYR A 121 21.38 -1.29 -17.28
CA TYR A 121 21.42 -2.46 -16.40
C TYR A 121 22.30 -2.19 -15.18
N ILE A 122 21.72 -2.19 -13.99
CA ILE A 122 22.39 -1.99 -12.71
C ILE A 122 22.24 -3.29 -11.91
N THR A 123 23.36 -3.95 -11.59
CA THR A 123 23.35 -5.35 -11.13
C THR A 123 24.32 -5.61 -9.98
N ASN A 124 23.87 -6.28 -8.92
CA ASN A 124 24.70 -6.60 -7.75
C ASN A 124 25.40 -5.36 -7.12
N CYS A 125 24.79 -4.18 -7.23
CA CYS A 125 25.37 -2.92 -6.74
C CYS A 125 24.89 -2.59 -5.32
N THR A 126 25.73 -1.92 -4.54
CA THR A 126 25.39 -1.44 -3.20
C THR A 126 25.37 0.09 -3.17
N PHE A 127 24.31 0.67 -2.63
CA PHE A 127 24.13 2.11 -2.45
C PHE A 127 23.95 2.40 -0.97
N THR A 128 24.71 3.34 -0.43
CA THR A 128 24.68 3.68 1.00
C THR A 128 24.77 5.18 1.19
N LYS A 129 23.77 5.78 1.84
CA LYS A 129 23.69 7.22 2.12
C LYS A 129 23.79 8.10 0.87
N CYS A 130 23.41 7.56 -0.29
CA CYS A 130 23.25 8.34 -1.50
C CYS A 130 21.98 9.18 -1.39
N THR A 131 22.05 10.48 -1.65
CA THR A 131 20.92 11.40 -1.47
C THR A 131 20.82 12.45 -2.56
N THR A 132 19.63 13.03 -2.73
CA THR A 132 19.44 14.29 -3.46
C THR A 132 18.96 15.36 -2.49
N THR A 133 19.66 16.49 -2.37
CA THR A 133 19.41 17.43 -1.27
C THR A 133 18.14 18.28 -1.44
N TYR A 134 17.53 18.32 -2.62
CA TYR A 134 16.34 19.13 -2.87
C TYR A 134 15.59 18.75 -4.17
N SER A 135 14.26 18.58 -4.09
CA SER A 135 13.41 18.31 -5.26
C SER A 135 11.93 18.61 -4.98
N ASP A 136 11.51 19.86 -5.26
CA ASP A 136 10.12 20.37 -5.15
C ASP A 136 9.07 19.52 -5.89
N ASP A 137 9.50 18.78 -6.92
CA ASP A 137 8.66 18.11 -7.92
C ASP A 137 8.38 16.63 -7.63
N GLY A 138 8.77 16.11 -6.46
CA GLY A 138 8.58 14.70 -6.09
C GLY A 138 9.39 13.69 -6.92
N SER A 139 10.23 14.14 -7.85
CA SER A 139 10.65 13.34 -9.02
C SER A 139 12.16 13.03 -9.06
N SER A 140 12.82 12.91 -7.91
CA SER A 140 14.26 12.61 -7.80
C SER A 140 14.53 11.40 -6.90
N GLY A 141 15.49 10.54 -7.26
CA GLY A 141 15.86 9.33 -6.52
C GLY A 141 17.18 9.46 -5.75
N GLY A 142 17.19 9.16 -4.47
CA GLY A 142 18.33 9.33 -3.57
C GLY A 142 19.55 8.53 -4.00
N ALA A 143 19.37 7.31 -4.47
CA ALA A 143 20.43 6.55 -5.12
C ALA A 143 20.36 6.68 -6.64
N ILE A 144 19.22 6.34 -7.24
CA ILE A 144 19.09 6.19 -8.69
C ILE A 144 17.85 6.95 -9.17
N ASN A 145 18.03 7.77 -10.21
CA ASN A 145 16.92 8.21 -11.04
C ASN A 145 16.97 7.44 -12.36
N CYS A 146 15.89 6.73 -12.67
CA CYS A 146 15.74 5.94 -13.88
C CYS A 146 14.71 6.58 -14.82
N GLY A 147 15.14 6.85 -16.05
CA GLY A 147 14.28 6.95 -17.21
C GLY A 147 13.61 5.62 -17.54
N ASP A 148 13.42 5.31 -18.82
CA ASP A 148 12.53 4.21 -19.20
C ASP A 148 13.25 2.89 -19.49
N ASN A 149 12.57 1.77 -19.22
CA ASN A 149 13.00 0.41 -19.58
C ASN A 149 14.36 -0.02 -18.96
N ASN A 150 14.72 0.49 -17.78
CA ASN A 150 15.92 0.07 -17.07
C ASN A 150 15.69 -1.21 -16.25
N SER A 151 16.79 -1.92 -15.96
CA SER A 151 16.80 -3.09 -15.08
C SER A 151 17.72 -2.88 -13.89
N ILE A 152 17.18 -3.04 -12.68
CA ILE A 152 17.90 -2.95 -11.40
C ILE A 152 17.74 -4.29 -10.71
N THR A 153 18.81 -5.07 -10.57
CA THR A 153 18.74 -6.47 -10.12
C THR A 153 19.77 -6.80 -9.04
N ASN A 154 19.34 -7.49 -7.98
CA ASN A 154 20.17 -7.89 -6.83
C ASN A 154 20.90 -6.71 -6.14
N CYS A 155 20.33 -5.51 -6.17
CA CYS A 155 20.96 -4.32 -5.59
C CYS A 155 20.50 -4.09 -4.14
N THR A 156 21.37 -3.52 -3.32
CA THR A 156 21.06 -3.13 -1.93
C THR A 156 21.13 -1.62 -1.77
N PHE A 157 20.12 -1.04 -1.13
CA PHE A 157 19.98 0.38 -0.85
C PHE A 157 19.83 0.56 0.67
N THR A 158 20.66 1.41 1.26
CA THR A 158 20.65 1.67 2.71
C THR A 158 20.78 3.16 2.98
N ASP A 159 19.84 3.71 3.75
CA ASP A 159 19.77 5.14 4.10
C ASP A 159 19.78 6.08 2.86
N CYS A 160 19.28 5.60 1.71
CA CYS A 160 19.23 6.35 0.45
C CYS A 160 17.91 7.10 0.31
N THR A 161 17.93 8.45 0.36
CA THR A 161 16.73 9.27 0.55
C THR A 161 16.62 10.48 -0.39
N SER A 162 15.38 10.79 -0.78
CA SER A 162 14.94 11.92 -1.64
C SER A 162 13.40 11.90 -1.75
N THR A 163 12.78 12.85 -2.47
CA THR A 163 11.31 12.87 -2.63
C THR A 163 10.74 11.74 -3.49
N GLY A 164 11.57 11.04 -4.28
CA GLY A 164 11.26 9.75 -4.91
C GLY A 164 11.91 8.55 -4.21
N GLY A 165 12.41 8.72 -2.97
CA GLY A 165 13.17 7.75 -2.17
C GLY A 165 14.40 7.18 -2.89
N ALA A 166 14.90 6.02 -2.47
CA ALA A 166 16.11 5.45 -3.07
C ALA A 166 16.09 5.35 -4.61
N ILE A 167 14.93 5.04 -5.21
CA ILE A 167 14.79 4.93 -6.67
C ILE A 167 13.55 5.66 -7.18
N ASN A 168 13.76 6.69 -8.02
CA ASN A 168 12.70 7.23 -8.87
C ASN A 168 12.66 6.49 -10.22
N CYS A 169 11.48 5.99 -10.60
CA CYS A 169 11.27 5.23 -11.84
C CYS A 169 10.25 5.91 -12.76
N GLY A 170 10.69 6.18 -13.99
CA GLY A 170 9.83 6.47 -15.14
C GLY A 170 8.99 5.25 -15.56
N VAL A 171 9.04 4.90 -16.84
CA VAL A 171 8.11 3.93 -17.45
C VAL A 171 8.80 2.58 -17.75
N ASN A 172 8.09 1.47 -17.55
CA ASN A 172 8.52 0.10 -17.89
C ASN A 172 9.82 -0.40 -17.19
N ASN A 173 10.21 0.14 -16.04
CA ASN A 173 11.41 -0.32 -15.33
C ASN A 173 11.18 -1.67 -14.62
N SER A 174 12.23 -2.46 -14.47
CA SER A 174 12.23 -3.74 -13.75
C SER A 174 13.17 -3.71 -12.55
N ILE A 175 12.62 -3.82 -11.35
CA ILE A 175 13.36 -3.91 -10.08
C ILE A 175 13.20 -5.34 -9.55
N LEU A 176 14.30 -6.07 -9.37
CA LEU A 176 14.28 -7.52 -9.10
C LEU A 176 15.26 -7.91 -8.00
N ASN A 177 14.78 -8.65 -6.99
CA ASN A 177 15.60 -9.17 -5.87
C ASN A 177 16.36 -8.04 -5.11
N CYS A 178 15.83 -6.83 -5.07
CA CYS A 178 16.51 -5.70 -4.41
C CYS A 178 16.12 -5.59 -2.94
N ILE A 179 17.03 -5.04 -2.12
CA ILE A 179 16.84 -4.82 -0.68
C ILE A 179 16.90 -3.33 -0.41
N PHE A 180 15.92 -2.82 0.33
CA PHE A 180 15.77 -1.42 0.73
C PHE A 180 15.71 -1.35 2.27
N ILE A 181 16.57 -0.52 2.85
CA ILE A 181 16.70 -0.33 4.30
C ILE A 181 16.72 1.17 4.60
N ASN A 182 15.70 1.66 5.31
CA ASN A 182 15.50 3.09 5.63
C ASN A 182 15.61 4.01 4.40
N CYS A 183 14.92 3.66 3.30
CA CYS A 183 15.05 4.34 2.02
C CYS A 183 14.01 5.47 1.78
N THR A 184 13.30 5.86 2.84
CA THR A 184 12.21 6.83 2.85
C THR A 184 12.63 8.17 3.46
N ILE A 185 11.92 9.25 3.14
CA ILE A 185 12.11 10.55 3.83
C ILE A 185 11.65 10.48 5.29
N SER A 186 12.38 11.18 6.16
CA SER A 186 12.05 11.42 7.58
C SER A 186 11.77 12.89 7.94
N THR A 187 11.72 13.79 6.94
CA THR A 187 11.50 15.23 7.12
C THR A 187 10.11 15.66 6.66
N ASP A 188 9.61 16.76 7.23
CA ASP A 188 8.24 17.28 7.03
C ASP A 188 7.96 17.85 5.62
N MET A 189 8.90 17.70 4.67
CA MET A 189 8.91 18.40 3.38
C MET A 189 8.45 17.56 2.18
N GLY A 190 7.93 16.34 2.36
CA GLY A 190 7.30 15.62 1.24
C GLY A 190 7.00 14.13 1.42
N SER A 191 6.08 13.63 0.59
CA SER A 191 5.64 12.23 0.51
C SER A 191 6.65 11.33 -0.22
N GLY A 192 7.86 11.18 0.35
CA GLY A 192 8.97 10.45 -0.28
C GLY A 192 8.99 8.94 -0.03
N SER A 193 8.72 8.15 -1.09
CA SER A 193 8.66 6.69 -1.04
C SER A 193 9.92 5.98 -1.53
N ALA A 194 10.39 4.92 -0.84
CA ALA A 194 11.65 4.21 -1.18
C ALA A 194 11.78 3.79 -2.67
N ILE A 195 10.66 3.46 -3.32
CA ILE A 195 10.54 3.46 -4.78
C ILE A 195 9.34 4.32 -5.18
N SER A 196 9.57 5.38 -5.97
CA SER A 196 8.51 6.08 -6.71
C SER A 196 8.37 5.45 -8.10
N CYS A 197 7.18 4.98 -8.45
CA CYS A 197 6.90 4.33 -9.73
C CYS A 197 5.73 4.99 -10.48
N ALA A 198 6.03 5.56 -11.65
CA ALA A 198 5.01 6.13 -12.53
C ALA A 198 4.10 5.04 -13.15
N VAL A 199 4.51 4.42 -14.27
CA VAL A 199 3.63 3.55 -15.07
C VAL A 199 4.34 2.29 -15.55
N ASN A 200 3.61 1.16 -15.56
CA ASN A 200 4.06 -0.14 -16.09
C ASN A 200 5.34 -0.72 -15.43
N ASN A 201 5.72 -0.29 -14.23
CA ASN A 201 6.92 -0.79 -13.57
C ASN A 201 6.69 -2.18 -12.95
N SER A 202 7.75 -2.99 -12.88
CA SER A 202 7.73 -4.36 -12.38
C SER A 202 8.69 -4.51 -11.19
N ILE A 203 8.15 -4.57 -9.98
CA ILE A 203 8.91 -4.71 -8.72
C ILE A 203 8.71 -6.14 -8.20
N LYS A 204 9.78 -6.94 -8.12
CA LYS A 204 9.67 -8.39 -7.86
C LYS A 204 10.70 -8.92 -6.88
N ASN A 205 10.25 -9.77 -5.96
CA ASN A 205 11.07 -10.42 -4.93
C ASN A 205 11.88 -9.43 -4.07
N CYS A 206 11.41 -8.18 -3.92
CA CYS A 206 12.12 -7.14 -3.18
C CYS A 206 11.80 -7.21 -1.68
N THR A 207 12.74 -6.78 -0.84
CA THR A 207 12.56 -6.63 0.60
C THR A 207 12.69 -5.17 1.01
N PHE A 208 11.73 -4.68 1.79
CA PHE A 208 11.69 -3.34 2.37
C PHE A 208 11.71 -3.48 3.89
N THR A 209 12.54 -2.69 4.56
CA THR A 209 12.64 -2.66 6.03
C THR A 209 12.96 -1.23 6.45
N ASP A 210 11.92 -0.49 6.83
CA ASP A 210 11.99 0.95 7.08
C ASP A 210 11.29 1.22 8.42
N ARG A 211 12.03 1.67 9.44
CA ARG A 211 11.47 1.77 10.80
C ARG A 211 10.62 3.01 11.06
N TYR A 212 10.94 4.11 10.40
CA TYR A 212 10.29 5.40 10.61
C TYR A 212 10.28 6.17 9.30
N CYS A 213 9.08 6.33 8.73
CA CYS A 213 8.87 6.98 7.45
C CYS A 213 7.89 8.15 7.66
N VAL A 214 8.10 9.26 6.94
CA VAL A 214 7.04 10.26 6.74
C VAL A 214 6.05 9.80 5.65
N SER A 215 6.40 8.76 4.88
CA SER A 215 5.60 8.25 3.76
C SER A 215 5.69 6.71 3.62
N THR A 216 5.46 6.20 2.42
CA THR A 216 5.27 4.77 2.11
C THR A 216 6.57 4.10 1.58
N ALA A 217 6.64 2.76 1.51
CA ALA A 217 7.79 2.10 0.87
C ALA A 217 7.71 2.14 -0.67
N ILE A 218 6.52 2.03 -1.26
CA ILE A 218 6.31 2.16 -2.72
C ILE A 218 5.12 3.08 -3.02
N SER A 219 5.37 4.14 -3.79
CA SER A 219 4.32 4.97 -4.39
C SER A 219 4.04 4.51 -5.83
N CYS A 220 2.77 4.25 -6.14
CA CYS A 220 2.33 3.71 -7.42
C CYS A 220 1.37 4.66 -8.15
N GLY A 221 1.78 5.06 -9.36
CA GLY A 221 0.84 5.44 -10.42
C GLY A 221 0.10 4.20 -10.96
N SER A 222 -0.06 4.08 -12.28
CA SER A 222 -0.96 3.07 -12.89
C SER A 222 -0.24 1.87 -13.52
N ASN A 223 -0.92 0.71 -13.56
CA ASN A 223 -0.47 -0.52 -14.23
C ASN A 223 0.85 -1.13 -13.69
N ASN A 224 1.25 -0.84 -12.45
CA ASN A 224 2.47 -1.39 -11.86
C ASN A 224 2.23 -2.81 -11.30
N TYR A 225 3.27 -3.65 -11.34
CA TYR A 225 3.24 -5.05 -10.91
C TYR A 225 4.20 -5.28 -9.75
N ILE A 226 3.66 -5.48 -8.54
CA ILE A 226 4.41 -5.74 -7.31
C ILE A 226 4.20 -7.21 -6.93
N VAL A 227 5.25 -8.03 -6.99
CA VAL A 227 5.10 -9.49 -6.87
C VAL A 227 6.13 -10.11 -5.94
N ASN A 228 5.67 -10.96 -4.99
CA ASN A 228 6.50 -11.66 -4.00
C ASN A 228 7.36 -10.70 -3.14
N CYS A 229 6.92 -9.46 -2.91
CA CYS A 229 7.66 -8.49 -2.10
C CYS A 229 7.34 -8.64 -0.61
N ASN A 230 8.33 -8.39 0.23
CA ASN A 230 8.20 -8.45 1.70
C ASN A 230 8.47 -7.07 2.31
N PHE A 231 7.49 -6.56 3.07
CA PHE A 231 7.51 -5.26 3.75
C PHE A 231 7.50 -5.48 5.25
N LYS A 232 8.44 -4.84 5.96
CA LYS A 232 8.62 -4.99 7.41
C LYS A 232 8.81 -3.64 8.06
N GLU A 233 8.11 -3.42 9.18
CA GLU A 233 8.22 -2.23 10.04
C GLU A 233 7.79 -0.90 9.36
N SER A 234 7.45 -0.91 8.07
CA SER A 234 7.10 0.25 7.24
C SER A 234 5.96 1.06 7.86
N THR A 235 6.34 2.17 8.49
CA THR A 235 5.46 2.99 9.33
C THR A 235 5.43 4.43 8.83
N SER A 236 4.27 4.89 8.35
CA SER A 236 3.99 6.29 8.00
C SER A 236 3.48 7.04 9.23
N ASN A 237 4.17 8.11 9.61
CA ASN A 237 3.73 9.03 10.68
C ASN A 237 2.73 10.09 10.19
N SER A 238 2.42 10.14 8.89
CA SER A 238 1.48 11.12 8.34
C SER A 238 0.04 10.77 8.69
N ILE A 239 -0.65 11.70 9.36
CA ILE A 239 -2.10 11.62 9.61
C ILE A 239 -2.92 11.95 8.35
N GLU A 240 -2.33 12.62 7.36
CA GLU A 240 -3.01 13.07 6.13
C GLU A 240 -2.70 12.18 4.92
N THR A 241 -1.64 11.36 4.95
CA THR A 241 -1.18 10.54 3.81
C THR A 241 -0.81 9.09 4.18
N SER A 242 -1.84 8.25 4.18
CA SER A 242 -1.95 7.04 3.34
C SER A 242 -0.78 6.01 3.25
N GLY A 243 -1.04 4.78 3.71
CA GLY A 243 -0.41 3.56 3.19
C GLY A 243 1.00 3.27 3.70
N GLY A 244 1.15 2.55 4.81
CA GLY A 244 2.44 2.37 5.49
C GLY A 244 3.53 1.69 4.65
N ALA A 245 3.15 0.76 3.77
CA ALA A 245 4.07 0.05 2.87
C ALA A 245 3.82 0.32 1.37
N ILE A 246 2.57 0.46 0.93
CA ILE A 246 2.25 0.81 -0.46
C ILE A 246 1.14 1.87 -0.51
N TYR A 247 1.36 2.93 -1.29
CA TYR A 247 0.36 3.89 -1.69
C TYR A 247 0.00 3.71 -3.17
N CYS A 248 -1.21 3.20 -3.44
CA CYS A 248 -1.76 3.05 -4.79
C CYS A 248 -2.66 4.23 -5.13
N MET A 249 -2.07 5.25 -5.75
CA MET A 249 -2.79 6.42 -6.27
C MET A 249 -3.41 6.12 -7.63
N GLY A 250 -2.70 5.40 -8.51
CA GLY A 250 -3.19 5.05 -9.85
C GLY A 250 -4.00 3.76 -9.94
N ASP A 251 -4.42 3.46 -11.16
CA ASP A 251 -5.36 2.39 -11.50
C ASP A 251 -4.65 1.11 -12.00
N ASN A 252 -5.37 -0.01 -11.97
CA ASN A 252 -4.96 -1.29 -12.57
C ASN A 252 -3.63 -1.88 -12.05
N ASN A 253 -3.17 -1.49 -10.86
CA ASN A 253 -1.99 -2.09 -10.23
C ASN A 253 -2.29 -3.51 -9.74
N SER A 254 -1.27 -4.37 -9.79
CA SER A 254 -1.33 -5.76 -9.31
C SER A 254 -0.34 -5.97 -8.18
N ILE A 255 -0.84 -6.21 -6.97
CA ILE A 255 -0.07 -6.55 -5.77
C ILE A 255 -0.32 -8.04 -5.49
N LEU A 256 0.71 -8.88 -5.65
CA LEU A 256 0.56 -10.33 -5.74
C LEU A 256 1.57 -11.08 -4.86
N ASN A 257 1.07 -12.00 -4.02
CA ASN A 257 1.89 -12.84 -3.12
C ASN A 257 2.80 -12.02 -2.18
N CYS A 258 2.42 -10.80 -1.83
CA CYS A 258 3.22 -9.93 -0.97
C CYS A 258 2.95 -10.20 0.51
N THR A 259 3.95 -9.97 1.35
CA THR A 259 3.86 -10.10 2.81
C THR A 259 4.13 -8.77 3.47
N PHE A 260 3.26 -8.38 4.41
CA PHE A 260 3.33 -7.13 5.16
C PHE A 260 3.33 -7.47 6.65
N VAL A 261 4.35 -7.01 7.39
CA VAL A 261 4.54 -7.33 8.81
C VAL A 261 4.86 -6.07 9.60
N ASN A 262 4.08 -5.80 10.64
CA ASN A 262 4.24 -4.62 11.51
C ASN A 262 4.22 -3.29 10.72
N CYS A 263 3.40 -3.18 9.66
CA CYS A 263 3.25 -1.96 8.88
C CYS A 263 2.17 -1.06 9.48
N SER A 264 2.40 0.24 9.57
CA SER A 264 1.45 1.18 10.20
C SER A 264 1.28 2.52 9.46
N ALA A 265 0.11 3.14 9.52
CA ALA A 265 -0.17 4.46 8.91
C ALA A 265 -1.39 5.16 9.53
N GLY A 266 -1.69 6.41 9.15
CA GLY A 266 -2.98 7.05 9.46
C GLY A 266 -4.17 6.29 8.87
N PHE A 267 -4.05 5.87 7.60
CA PHE A 267 -5.06 5.06 6.87
C PHE A 267 -4.38 3.93 6.09
N GLY A 268 -4.93 2.72 6.16
CA GLY A 268 -4.40 1.57 5.42
C GLY A 268 -3.00 1.16 5.87
N GLY A 269 -2.90 0.49 7.02
CA GLY A 269 -1.62 0.31 7.74
C GLY A 269 -0.50 -0.33 6.90
N ALA A 270 -0.86 -1.23 5.98
CA ALA A 270 0.05 -1.71 4.95
C ALA A 270 -0.20 -1.06 3.58
N ILE A 271 -1.45 -1.04 3.11
CA ILE A 271 -1.80 -0.56 1.76
C ILE A 271 -2.91 0.50 1.85
N TYR A 272 -2.72 1.62 1.15
CA TYR A 272 -3.81 2.55 0.88
C TYR A 272 -4.05 2.67 -0.62
N CYS A 273 -5.28 2.42 -1.05
CA CYS A 273 -5.67 2.22 -2.43
C CYS A 273 -6.82 3.16 -2.81
N MET A 274 -6.48 4.26 -3.48
CA MET A 274 -7.42 5.28 -3.97
C MET A 274 -7.91 4.99 -5.38
N GLY A 275 -6.98 4.60 -6.27
CA GLY A 275 -7.28 4.30 -7.66
C GLY A 275 -8.18 3.08 -7.82
N CYS A 276 -8.65 2.87 -9.05
CA CYS A 276 -9.65 1.88 -9.41
C CYS A 276 -9.03 0.64 -10.09
N ASN A 277 -9.78 -0.47 -10.06
CA ASN A 277 -9.42 -1.75 -10.69
C ASN A 277 -8.08 -2.36 -10.20
N ASN A 278 -7.56 -1.91 -9.06
CA ASN A 278 -6.39 -2.50 -8.44
C ASN A 278 -6.73 -3.88 -7.86
N SER A 279 -5.74 -4.79 -7.89
CA SER A 279 -5.88 -6.17 -7.44
C SER A 279 -4.83 -6.51 -6.38
N ILE A 280 -5.29 -6.84 -5.19
CA ILE A 280 -4.50 -7.32 -4.05
C ILE A 280 -4.80 -8.81 -3.90
N LEU A 281 -3.85 -9.67 -4.30
CA LEU A 281 -4.08 -11.10 -4.50
C LEU A 281 -3.06 -11.97 -3.76
N ASN A 282 -3.53 -12.97 -3.01
CA ASN A 282 -2.72 -13.92 -2.23
C ASN A 282 -1.76 -13.25 -1.22
N CYS A 283 -2.09 -12.05 -0.72
CA CYS A 283 -1.23 -11.31 0.18
C CYS A 283 -1.45 -11.69 1.65
N THR A 284 -0.41 -11.56 2.47
CA THR A 284 -0.46 -11.84 3.91
C THR A 284 -0.14 -10.58 4.71
N PHE A 285 -0.98 -10.23 5.66
CA PHE A 285 -0.88 -9.05 6.52
C PHE A 285 -0.83 -9.50 7.99
N VAL A 286 0.22 -9.10 8.71
CA VAL A 286 0.48 -9.53 10.09
C VAL A 286 0.80 -8.32 10.96
N ASN A 287 0.04 -8.14 12.05
CA ASN A 287 0.19 -7.04 12.99
C ASN A 287 0.20 -5.64 12.32
N CYS A 288 -0.57 -5.45 11.25
CA CYS A 288 -0.68 -4.14 10.59
C CYS A 288 -1.67 -3.24 11.36
N SER A 289 -1.38 -1.94 11.47
CA SER A 289 -2.23 -1.00 12.21
C SER A 289 -2.50 0.33 11.51
N ALA A 290 -3.71 0.88 11.68
CA ALA A 290 -4.02 2.24 11.22
C ALA A 290 -5.17 2.90 11.99
N GLY A 291 -5.38 4.20 11.83
CA GLY A 291 -6.60 4.86 12.31
C GLY A 291 -7.87 4.25 11.73
N SER A 292 -7.83 3.92 10.44
CA SER A 292 -8.88 3.17 9.75
C SER A 292 -8.29 2.22 8.72
N GLY A 293 -8.83 1.00 8.64
CA GLY A 293 -8.32 -0.04 7.77
C GLY A 293 -6.96 -0.53 8.20
N GLY A 294 -6.88 -1.27 9.31
CA GLY A 294 -5.62 -1.60 9.98
C GLY A 294 -4.57 -2.25 9.08
N ALA A 295 -4.98 -3.00 8.05
CA ALA A 295 -4.10 -3.41 6.96
C ALA A 295 -4.34 -2.64 5.65
N ILE A 296 -5.59 -2.45 5.22
CA ILE A 296 -5.93 -1.89 3.91
C ILE A 296 -7.00 -0.79 4.02
N GLY A 297 -6.72 0.38 3.44
CA GLY A 297 -7.74 1.37 3.07
C GLY A 297 -8.05 1.25 1.58
N CYS A 298 -9.30 0.97 1.21
CA CYS A 298 -9.68 0.54 -0.14
C CYS A 298 -10.92 1.30 -0.62
N TYR A 299 -10.78 2.27 -1.52
CA TYR A 299 -11.87 3.22 -1.78
C TYR A 299 -12.80 2.82 -2.93
N ASN A 300 -12.30 2.64 -4.16
CA ASN A 300 -13.18 2.58 -5.34
C ASN A 300 -12.90 1.36 -6.24
N ASN A 301 -13.86 0.45 -6.40
CA ASN A 301 -13.84 -0.64 -7.39
C ASN A 301 -12.50 -1.40 -7.42
N ASN A 302 -12.07 -1.93 -6.27
CA ASN A 302 -10.84 -2.71 -6.13
C ASN A 302 -11.11 -4.12 -5.63
N ASN A 303 -10.15 -5.02 -5.84
CA ASN A 303 -10.27 -6.44 -5.55
C ASN A 303 -9.26 -6.88 -4.48
N VAL A 304 -9.74 -7.49 -3.39
CA VAL A 304 -8.93 -8.12 -2.34
C VAL A 304 -9.25 -9.62 -2.32
N ILE A 305 -8.33 -10.46 -2.80
CA ILE A 305 -8.63 -11.86 -3.14
C ILE A 305 -7.61 -12.82 -2.51
N ASN A 306 -8.09 -13.90 -1.89
CA ASN A 306 -7.28 -14.94 -1.23
C ASN A 306 -6.28 -14.39 -0.18
N CYS A 307 -6.58 -13.26 0.44
CA CYS A 307 -5.68 -12.61 1.39
C CYS A 307 -5.88 -13.11 2.83
N VAL A 308 -4.81 -13.11 3.61
CA VAL A 308 -4.83 -13.49 5.03
C VAL A 308 -4.45 -12.29 5.88
N PHE A 309 -5.27 -11.99 6.88
CA PHE A 309 -5.10 -10.89 7.83
C PHE A 309 -5.01 -11.49 9.25
N THR A 310 -3.94 -11.20 9.97
CA THR A 310 -3.68 -11.74 11.30
C THR A 310 -3.26 -10.63 12.25
N ASN A 311 -3.99 -10.46 13.36
CA ASN A 311 -3.77 -9.41 14.36
C ASN A 311 -3.74 -7.98 13.78
N CYS A 312 -4.43 -7.74 12.65
CA CYS A 312 -4.56 -6.38 12.11
C CYS A 312 -5.54 -5.59 12.98
N MET A 313 -5.18 -4.36 13.37
CA MET A 313 -6.01 -3.58 14.31
C MET A 313 -6.11 -2.09 13.98
N THR A 314 -7.13 -1.43 14.55
CA THR A 314 -7.11 0.05 14.60
C THR A 314 -6.16 0.55 15.69
N ILE A 315 -5.62 1.76 15.49
CA ILE A 315 -4.85 2.52 16.48
C ILE A 315 -5.38 3.95 16.57
N ARG A 316 -5.21 4.59 17.73
CA ARG A 316 -5.76 5.93 17.98
C ARG A 316 -5.13 6.98 17.04
N ASN A 317 -5.90 7.48 16.08
CA ASN A 317 -5.55 8.55 15.14
C ASN A 317 -5.92 9.97 15.62
N GLY A 318 -6.48 10.10 16.83
CA GLY A 318 -6.89 11.37 17.43
C GLY A 318 -8.31 11.84 17.08
N TRP A 319 -9.05 11.08 16.27
CA TRP A 319 -10.41 11.43 15.80
C TRP A 319 -11.52 10.62 16.51
N GLY A 320 -11.22 10.02 17.67
CA GLY A 320 -12.15 9.27 18.52
C GLY A 320 -12.54 7.87 18.02
N ASP A 321 -12.81 7.73 16.72
CA ASP A 321 -13.46 6.55 16.15
C ASP A 321 -12.50 5.54 15.53
N SER A 322 -12.94 4.29 15.46
CA SER A 322 -12.18 3.15 14.92
C SER A 322 -13.00 2.36 13.91
N HIS A 323 -12.48 2.29 12.68
CA HIS A 323 -13.17 1.69 11.55
C HIS A 323 -12.32 0.65 10.83
N GLY A 324 -12.75 -0.61 10.85
CA GLY A 324 -12.16 -1.67 10.03
C GLY A 324 -10.79 -2.12 10.53
N GLY A 325 -10.77 -3.03 11.51
CA GLY A 325 -9.51 -3.51 12.11
C GLY A 325 -8.53 -4.13 11.10
N ALA A 326 -9.03 -4.70 9.99
CA ALA A 326 -8.20 -5.10 8.85
C ALA A 326 -8.44 -4.24 7.60
N ILE A 327 -9.71 -3.99 7.21
CA ILE A 327 -10.05 -3.31 5.97
C ILE A 327 -11.06 -2.19 6.21
N TYR A 328 -10.74 -1.00 5.72
CA TYR A 328 -11.70 0.08 5.47
C TYR A 328 -12.07 0.07 3.98
N CYS A 329 -13.36 0.10 3.68
CA CYS A 329 -13.91 -0.19 2.36
C CYS A 329 -14.91 0.89 1.90
N GLY A 330 -14.59 1.57 0.80
CA GLY A 330 -15.45 2.53 0.09
C GLY A 330 -16.43 1.84 -0.85
N ASN A 331 -16.66 2.35 -2.06
CA ASN A 331 -17.65 1.86 -3.01
C ASN A 331 -17.13 0.75 -3.95
N GLU A 332 -18.03 -0.18 -4.32
CA GLU A 332 -17.86 -1.16 -5.41
C GLU A 332 -16.71 -2.17 -5.25
N ASN A 333 -16.17 -2.35 -4.04
CA ASN A 333 -15.03 -3.25 -3.81
C ASN A 333 -15.47 -4.72 -3.64
N SER A 334 -14.57 -5.63 -3.99
CA SER A 334 -14.77 -7.08 -3.95
C SER A 334 -13.75 -7.74 -3.02
N ILE A 335 -14.22 -8.39 -1.96
CA ILE A 335 -13.41 -9.11 -0.96
C ILE A 335 -13.78 -10.59 -1.06
N LEU A 336 -12.84 -11.43 -1.52
CA LEU A 336 -13.11 -12.79 -1.95
C LEU A 336 -12.11 -13.80 -1.36
N ASN A 337 -12.60 -14.90 -0.77
CA ASN A 337 -11.77 -15.98 -0.21
C ASN A 337 -10.76 -15.51 0.86
N CYS A 338 -11.02 -14.40 1.54
CA CYS A 338 -10.11 -13.84 2.53
C CYS A 338 -10.32 -14.45 3.92
N THR A 339 -9.26 -14.52 4.72
CA THR A 339 -9.29 -15.01 6.10
C THR A 339 -8.82 -13.91 7.05
N PHE A 340 -9.60 -13.65 8.10
CA PHE A 340 -9.34 -12.63 9.11
C PHE A 340 -9.25 -13.32 10.48
N VAL A 341 -8.14 -13.15 11.18
CA VAL A 341 -7.85 -13.81 12.46
C VAL A 341 -7.38 -12.76 13.48
N ASN A 342 -8.08 -12.69 14.61
CA ASN A 342 -7.79 -11.73 15.70
C ASN A 342 -7.76 -10.26 15.23
N CYS A 343 -8.51 -9.91 14.18
CA CYS A 343 -8.59 -8.53 13.72
C CYS A 343 -9.48 -7.71 14.66
N SER A 344 -9.06 -6.51 15.05
CA SER A 344 -9.82 -5.70 16.01
C SER A 344 -9.94 -4.22 15.65
N ALA A 345 -11.15 -3.70 15.79
CA ALA A 345 -11.39 -2.26 15.91
C ALA A 345 -11.55 -1.98 17.41
N VAL A 346 -10.71 -1.10 17.96
CA VAL A 346 -10.76 -0.72 19.37
C VAL A 346 -10.62 0.79 19.50
N SER A 347 -11.71 1.47 19.88
CA SER A 347 -11.70 2.89 20.23
C SER A 347 -11.74 3.10 21.74
N SER A 348 -10.98 4.11 22.18
CA SER A 348 -11.03 4.59 23.56
C SER A 348 -10.71 6.07 23.63
N ASN A 349 -11.55 6.83 24.33
CA ASN A 349 -11.31 8.24 24.60
C ASN A 349 -10.13 8.39 25.59
N SER A 350 -9.35 9.46 25.45
CA SER A 350 -8.36 9.83 26.47
C SER A 350 -8.97 10.80 27.48
N TYR A 351 -8.44 10.84 28.70
CA TYR A 351 -8.92 11.68 29.82
C TYR A 351 -9.06 13.18 29.49
N MET A 352 -8.40 13.66 28.44
CA MET A 352 -8.43 15.07 27.99
C MET A 352 -9.66 15.44 27.16
N ASP A 353 -10.46 14.48 26.70
CA ASP A 353 -11.60 14.73 25.80
C ASP A 353 -12.94 14.51 26.51
N ILE A 354 -13.36 15.54 27.26
CA ILE A 354 -14.37 15.46 28.32
C ILE A 354 -15.81 15.22 27.82
N HIS A 355 -16.03 15.21 26.49
CA HIS A 355 -17.35 15.05 25.87
C HIS A 355 -17.35 14.17 24.60
N ALA A 356 -16.23 13.54 24.25
CA ALA A 356 -16.19 12.67 23.09
C ALA A 356 -16.90 11.33 23.37
N SER A 357 -17.75 10.91 22.42
CA SER A 357 -18.18 9.52 22.31
C SER A 357 -17.06 8.69 21.67
N SER A 358 -17.16 7.37 21.74
CA SER A 358 -16.28 6.46 20.99
C SER A 358 -17.11 5.45 20.23
N TYR A 359 -16.92 5.40 18.92
CA TYR A 359 -17.52 4.38 18.07
C TYR A 359 -16.46 3.40 17.57
N SER A 360 -16.77 2.11 17.62
CA SER A 360 -15.94 1.06 17.01
C SER A 360 -16.78 0.23 16.07
N SER A 361 -16.42 0.23 14.79
CA SER A 361 -17.23 -0.36 13.74
C SER A 361 -16.41 -1.29 12.85
N GLY A 362 -16.82 -2.55 12.73
CA GLY A 362 -16.21 -3.50 11.82
C GLY A 362 -14.86 -4.01 12.33
N GLY A 363 -14.87 -4.95 13.28
CA GLY A 363 -13.64 -5.44 13.91
C GLY A 363 -12.64 -6.06 12.93
N ALA A 364 -13.10 -6.61 11.80
CA ALA A 364 -12.26 -6.91 10.64
C ALA A 364 -12.51 -5.94 9.47
N ILE A 365 -13.78 -5.74 9.06
CA ILE A 365 -14.13 -4.95 7.88
C ILE A 365 -15.15 -3.88 8.25
N TYR A 366 -14.83 -2.63 7.93
CA TYR A 366 -15.77 -1.53 7.90
C TYR A 366 -16.03 -1.14 6.44
N SER A 367 -17.31 -1.11 6.03
CA SER A 367 -17.72 -0.71 4.69
C SER A 367 -18.84 0.31 4.77
N CYS A 368 -18.51 1.56 4.43
CA CYS A 368 -19.33 2.77 4.60
C CYS A 368 -20.10 3.18 3.34
N SER A 369 -20.27 2.27 2.39
CA SER A 369 -20.48 2.64 0.99
C SER A 369 -21.12 1.51 0.20
N ASN A 370 -21.46 1.78 -1.06
CA ASN A 370 -22.42 1.00 -1.83
C ASN A 370 -21.77 -0.12 -2.64
N SER A 371 -22.59 -1.12 -3.00
CA SER A 371 -22.28 -2.16 -3.99
C SER A 371 -21.04 -3.03 -3.68
N ASN A 372 -20.60 -3.10 -2.42
CA ASN A 372 -19.50 -3.96 -2.01
C ASN A 372 -19.92 -5.43 -1.92
N SER A 373 -18.99 -6.34 -2.21
CA SER A 373 -19.23 -7.78 -2.10
C SER A 373 -18.17 -8.48 -1.26
N ILE A 374 -18.62 -9.20 -0.23
CA ILE A 374 -17.80 -10.03 0.65
C ILE A 374 -18.24 -11.47 0.44
N LEU A 375 -17.40 -12.28 -0.20
CA LEU A 375 -17.74 -13.63 -0.66
C LEU A 375 -16.73 -14.67 -0.15
N ASN A 376 -17.24 -15.76 0.42
CA ASN A 376 -16.46 -16.93 0.82
C ASN A 376 -15.32 -16.61 1.81
N CYS A 377 -15.55 -15.64 2.71
CA CYS A 377 -14.56 -15.17 3.68
C CYS A 377 -14.75 -15.82 5.06
N THR A 378 -13.67 -15.99 5.81
CA THR A 378 -13.69 -16.54 7.18
C THR A 378 -13.19 -15.52 8.19
N PHE A 379 -13.92 -15.33 9.28
CA PHE A 379 -13.63 -14.38 10.36
C PHE A 379 -13.51 -15.14 11.68
N VAL A 380 -12.39 -15.01 12.37
CA VAL A 380 -12.08 -15.75 13.60
C VAL A 380 -11.58 -14.78 14.67
N ASN A 381 -12.23 -14.77 15.83
CA ASN A 381 -11.89 -13.89 16.96
C ASN A 381 -11.85 -12.40 16.57
N CYS A 382 -12.71 -11.96 15.65
CA CYS A 382 -12.75 -10.55 15.25
C CYS A 382 -13.57 -9.74 16.27
N ILE A 383 -13.04 -8.59 16.70
CA ILE A 383 -13.60 -7.82 17.82
C ILE A 383 -13.81 -6.36 17.43
N ALA A 384 -15.00 -5.84 17.67
CA ALA A 384 -15.25 -4.40 17.75
C ALA A 384 -15.54 -4.07 19.21
N SER A 385 -14.77 -3.15 19.80
CA SER A 385 -14.91 -2.73 21.19
C SER A 385 -14.70 -1.22 21.28
N ALA A 386 -15.56 -0.54 22.04
CA ALA A 386 -15.49 0.90 22.24
C ALA A 386 -15.70 1.18 23.72
N SER A 387 -14.84 2.01 24.32
CA SER A 387 -14.95 2.39 25.73
C SER A 387 -14.82 3.91 25.88
N SER A 388 -15.78 4.53 26.56
CA SER A 388 -15.74 5.95 26.90
C SER A 388 -15.73 6.15 28.41
N ILE A 389 -15.06 7.21 28.85
CA ILE A 389 -15.01 7.62 30.27
C ILE A 389 -16.11 8.65 30.59
N TYR A 390 -16.58 9.39 29.57
CA TYR A 390 -17.43 10.59 29.74
C TYR A 390 -18.61 10.69 28.75
N GLY A 391 -18.66 9.86 27.72
CA GLY A 391 -19.68 9.88 26.66
C GLY A 391 -20.26 8.50 26.37
N SER A 392 -21.09 8.38 25.33
CA SER A 392 -21.57 7.08 24.86
C SER A 392 -20.45 6.28 24.16
N SER A 393 -20.45 4.96 24.37
CA SER A 393 -19.57 4.04 23.66
C SER A 393 -20.37 2.91 23.01
N ASP A 394 -20.35 2.86 21.68
CA ASP A 394 -21.02 1.82 20.90
C ASP A 394 -20.01 1.03 20.06
N SER A 395 -20.06 -0.29 20.19
CA SER A 395 -19.35 -1.22 19.31
C SER A 395 -20.35 -1.93 18.39
N SER A 396 -20.05 -1.94 17.09
CA SER A 396 -20.92 -2.50 16.05
C SER A 396 -20.17 -3.42 15.09
N GLY A 397 -20.66 -4.65 14.93
CA GLY A 397 -20.17 -5.60 13.93
C GLY A 397 -18.73 -6.06 14.18
N GLY A 398 -18.55 -6.99 15.12
CA GLY A 398 -17.24 -7.50 15.54
C GLY A 398 -16.42 -8.15 14.43
N ALA A 399 -17.07 -8.67 13.38
CA ALA A 399 -16.39 -8.96 12.12
C ALA A 399 -16.63 -7.87 11.08
N ILE A 400 -17.90 -7.59 10.76
CA ILE A 400 -18.27 -6.70 9.65
C ILE A 400 -19.27 -5.65 10.13
N TYR A 401 -18.97 -4.39 9.82
CA TYR A 401 -19.94 -3.32 9.79
C TYR A 401 -20.23 -2.95 8.33
N PHE A 402 -21.51 -3.01 7.94
CA PHE A 402 -22.01 -2.54 6.67
C PHE A 402 -22.91 -1.33 6.83
N GLU A 403 -22.65 -0.31 6.04
CA GLU A 403 -23.54 0.81 5.75
C GLU A 403 -23.66 0.97 4.22
N GLY A 404 -24.78 1.52 3.75
CA GLY A 404 -25.01 1.85 2.34
C GLY A 404 -26.04 0.96 1.67
N ILE A 405 -25.93 0.85 0.35
CA ILE A 405 -26.94 0.26 -0.52
C ILE A 405 -26.35 -0.85 -1.39
N ASN A 406 -27.11 -1.93 -1.62
CA ASN A 406 -26.76 -3.06 -2.49
C ASN A 406 -25.48 -3.83 -2.09
N ASN A 407 -25.06 -3.76 -0.82
CA ASN A 407 -23.93 -4.53 -0.31
C ASN A 407 -24.29 -6.02 -0.12
N SER A 408 -23.30 -6.91 -0.20
CA SER A 408 -23.51 -8.36 -0.11
C SER A 408 -22.49 -9.10 0.75
N ILE A 409 -22.97 -9.98 1.64
CA ILE A 409 -22.19 -10.98 2.39
C ILE A 409 -22.70 -12.36 1.98
N ILE A 410 -21.84 -13.19 1.40
CA ILE A 410 -22.24 -14.46 0.80
C ILE A 410 -21.25 -15.56 1.19
N LYS A 411 -21.74 -16.70 1.72
CA LYS A 411 -20.91 -17.87 2.06
C LYS A 411 -19.79 -17.58 3.06
N CYS A 412 -20.01 -16.64 3.97
CA CYS A 412 -19.01 -16.27 4.97
C CYS A 412 -19.22 -17.05 6.28
N ASN A 413 -18.12 -17.33 6.98
CA ASN A 413 -18.11 -18.03 8.26
C ASN A 413 -17.56 -17.12 9.36
N PHE A 414 -18.26 -17.03 10.48
CA PHE A 414 -17.97 -16.14 11.60
C PHE A 414 -17.82 -16.95 12.88
N ILE A 415 -16.64 -16.90 13.50
CA ILE A 415 -16.27 -17.71 14.67
C ILE A 415 -15.76 -16.78 15.77
N ASN A 416 -16.37 -16.86 16.96
CA ASN A 416 -15.99 -16.06 18.14
C ASN A 416 -15.93 -14.54 17.88
N CYS A 417 -16.82 -13.99 17.04
CA CYS A 417 -16.84 -12.56 16.73
C CYS A 417 -17.60 -11.78 17.82
N ILE A 418 -17.01 -10.69 18.32
CA ILE A 418 -17.46 -10.00 19.55
C ILE A 418 -17.77 -8.53 19.28
N SER A 419 -18.99 -8.08 19.65
CA SER A 419 -19.42 -6.68 19.61
C SER A 419 -20.81 -6.51 20.23
N ASN A 420 -21.16 -5.34 20.77
CA ASN A 420 -22.45 -5.09 21.42
C ASN A 420 -23.64 -5.06 20.45
N LEU A 421 -23.42 -4.51 19.26
CA LEU A 421 -24.44 -4.39 18.22
C LEU A 421 -24.15 -5.35 17.07
N GLY A 422 -25.04 -6.33 16.87
CA GLY A 422 -24.98 -7.33 15.81
C GLY A 422 -23.87 -8.39 15.92
N ARG A 423 -22.99 -8.28 16.92
CA ARG A 423 -21.92 -9.24 17.30
C ARG A 423 -20.95 -9.63 16.20
N ALA A 424 -21.35 -10.43 15.22
CA ALA A 424 -20.54 -10.66 14.02
C ALA A 424 -20.80 -9.60 12.95
N ILE A 425 -22.07 -9.32 12.65
CA ILE A 425 -22.46 -8.41 11.56
C ILE A 425 -23.43 -7.35 12.06
N TYR A 426 -23.05 -6.09 11.88
CA TYR A 426 -23.96 -4.96 11.90
C TYR A 426 -24.23 -4.50 10.47
N CYS A 427 -25.49 -4.35 10.08
CA CYS A 427 -25.90 -3.95 8.73
C CYS A 427 -26.92 -2.82 8.79
N TYR A 428 -26.57 -1.67 8.24
CA TYR A 428 -27.39 -0.47 8.11
C TYR A 428 -27.58 -0.12 6.64
N GLY A 429 -28.73 0.45 6.28
CA GLY A 429 -29.03 0.91 4.92
C GLY A 429 -30.04 0.05 4.17
N LYS A 430 -29.91 -0.08 2.84
CA LYS A 430 -31.02 -0.57 1.98
C LYS A 430 -30.58 -1.61 0.96
N TYR A 431 -31.45 -2.57 0.67
CA TYR A 431 -31.23 -3.62 -0.34
C TYR A 431 -29.94 -4.44 -0.16
N ASN A 432 -29.40 -4.49 1.06
CA ASN A 432 -28.22 -5.26 1.42
C ASN A 432 -28.59 -6.74 1.61
N SER A 433 -27.71 -7.66 1.23
CA SER A 433 -27.97 -9.12 1.26
C SER A 433 -26.96 -9.87 2.13
N ILE A 434 -27.45 -10.71 3.05
CA ILE A 434 -26.64 -11.63 3.86
C ILE A 434 -27.15 -13.06 3.59
N THR A 435 -26.32 -13.91 2.99
CA THR A 435 -26.79 -15.16 2.37
C THR A 435 -25.83 -16.33 2.58
N ASN A 436 -26.34 -17.49 2.99
CA ASN A 436 -25.56 -18.72 3.21
C ASN A 436 -24.40 -18.52 4.21
N CYS A 437 -24.61 -17.78 5.31
CA CYS A 437 -23.53 -17.46 6.27
C CYS A 437 -23.69 -18.24 7.59
N ASP A 438 -22.59 -18.78 8.11
CA ASP A 438 -22.57 -19.56 9.33
C ASP A 438 -21.91 -18.77 10.48
N PHE A 439 -22.48 -18.88 11.69
CA PHE A 439 -22.07 -18.12 12.86
C PHE A 439 -21.90 -19.05 14.05
N THR A 440 -20.73 -19.01 14.70
CA THR A 440 -20.39 -19.86 15.84
C THR A 440 -19.83 -19.01 16.98
N ASN A 441 -20.42 -19.11 18.17
CA ASN A 441 -19.98 -18.43 19.40
C ASN A 441 -19.84 -16.89 19.26
N CYS A 442 -20.65 -16.22 18.44
CA CYS A 442 -20.59 -14.75 18.34
C CYS A 442 -21.35 -14.11 19.52
N THR A 443 -20.62 -13.38 20.37
CA THR A 443 -21.10 -12.87 21.68
C THR A 443 -21.07 -11.34 21.77
N ASN A 444 -21.71 -10.78 22.80
CA ASN A 444 -21.55 -9.37 23.17
C ASN A 444 -20.17 -9.09 23.82
N ASN A 445 -19.81 -7.82 24.00
CA ASN A 445 -18.68 -7.44 24.86
C ASN A 445 -19.18 -7.33 26.30
N ASN A 446 -18.69 -8.20 27.20
CA ASN A 446 -19.17 -8.26 28.58
C ASN A 446 -18.60 -7.15 29.48
N ASP A 447 -17.65 -6.36 28.98
CA ASP A 447 -16.99 -5.28 29.74
C ASP A 447 -17.77 -3.93 29.69
N ASP A 448 -18.71 -3.78 28.75
CA ASP A 448 -19.45 -2.52 28.52
C ASP A 448 -20.78 -2.49 29.31
N ASN A 449 -20.69 -2.23 30.62
CA ASN A 449 -21.84 -2.25 31.57
C ASN A 449 -23.00 -1.27 31.29
N GLU A 450 -22.90 -0.39 30.29
CA GLU A 450 -23.90 0.68 30.02
C GLU A 450 -24.43 0.70 28.57
N GLY A 451 -23.98 -0.22 27.70
CA GLY A 451 -24.36 -0.26 26.28
C GLY A 451 -25.69 -0.98 26.02
N SER A 452 -26.53 -0.45 25.12
CA SER A 452 -27.72 -1.15 24.65
C SER A 452 -27.34 -2.31 23.71
N THR A 453 -27.42 -3.56 24.17
CA THR A 453 -27.04 -4.72 23.36
C THR A 453 -28.19 -5.15 22.43
N PHE A 454 -27.98 -5.11 21.12
CA PHE A 454 -29.01 -5.42 20.12
C PHE A 454 -28.52 -6.36 19.02
N GLY A 455 -29.44 -7.22 18.56
CA GLY A 455 -29.21 -8.17 17.49
C GLY A 455 -28.66 -9.51 17.97
N GLY A 456 -28.83 -10.53 17.13
CA GLY A 456 -28.27 -11.86 17.35
C GLY A 456 -26.80 -11.90 16.90
N ALA A 457 -26.42 -12.95 16.18
CA ALA A 457 -25.19 -12.95 15.39
C ALA A 457 -25.22 -11.94 14.21
N ILE A 458 -26.39 -11.34 13.95
CA ILE A 458 -26.62 -10.28 12.98
C ILE A 458 -27.57 -9.25 13.61
N TYR A 459 -27.27 -7.97 13.41
CA TYR A 459 -28.24 -6.87 13.50
C TYR A 459 -28.42 -6.27 12.10
N CYS A 460 -29.66 -6.04 11.67
CA CYS A 460 -29.93 -5.44 10.37
C CYS A 460 -31.08 -4.43 10.44
N SER A 461 -30.86 -3.24 9.89
CA SER A 461 -31.84 -2.15 9.88
C SER A 461 -31.87 -1.41 8.54
N GLY A 462 -33.06 -0.87 8.23
CA GLY A 462 -33.36 -0.22 6.95
C GLY A 462 -34.08 -1.12 5.93
N SER A 463 -34.55 -0.52 4.84
CA SER A 463 -35.59 -1.10 3.97
C SER A 463 -35.04 -2.02 2.88
N GLY A 464 -35.68 -3.17 2.69
CA GLY A 464 -35.42 -4.08 1.56
C GLY A 464 -34.17 -4.96 1.72
N ASN A 465 -33.55 -4.97 2.91
CA ASN A 465 -32.45 -5.89 3.21
C ASN A 465 -32.95 -7.34 3.27
N VAL A 466 -32.09 -8.29 2.90
CA VAL A 466 -32.43 -9.72 2.77
C VAL A 466 -31.45 -10.56 3.57
N ILE A 467 -31.94 -11.34 4.53
CA ILE A 467 -31.16 -12.34 5.28
C ILE A 467 -31.73 -13.72 4.95
N THR A 468 -30.92 -14.62 4.41
CA THR A 468 -31.37 -15.96 3.99
C THR A 468 -30.30 -17.04 4.24
N ASN A 469 -30.73 -18.25 4.58
CA ASN A 469 -29.86 -19.42 4.81
C ASN A 469 -28.71 -19.12 5.78
N CYS A 470 -28.97 -18.45 6.91
CA CYS A 470 -27.95 -18.09 7.88
C CYS A 470 -28.08 -18.92 9.16
N THR A 471 -26.97 -19.52 9.63
CA THR A 471 -26.99 -20.55 10.68
C THR A 471 -26.27 -20.08 11.96
N PRO A 472 -26.99 -19.63 13.00
CA PRO A 472 -26.39 -19.30 14.29
C PRO A 472 -26.25 -20.53 15.20
N THR A 473 -25.06 -20.71 15.78
CA THR A 473 -24.70 -21.78 16.72
C THR A 473 -24.03 -21.17 17.95
N ASN A 474 -24.56 -21.42 19.15
CA ASN A 474 -24.00 -20.94 20.44
C ASN A 474 -23.74 -19.41 20.51
N THR A 475 -24.52 -18.61 19.79
CA THR A 475 -24.47 -17.14 19.82
C THR A 475 -25.49 -16.62 20.84
N ASP A 476 -25.21 -15.54 21.59
CA ASP A 476 -26.11 -15.05 22.65
C ASP A 476 -27.54 -14.73 22.16
N HIS A 477 -28.51 -14.57 23.08
CA HIS A 477 -29.91 -14.31 22.73
C HIS A 477 -30.52 -13.15 23.53
N ASN A 478 -29.88 -11.97 23.51
CA ASN A 478 -30.53 -10.74 23.98
C ASN A 478 -31.59 -10.27 22.99
N SER A 479 -32.81 -10.74 23.21
CA SER A 479 -34.05 -10.28 22.59
C SER A 479 -34.93 -9.57 23.63
N GLU A 480 -34.56 -8.36 24.03
CA GLU A 480 -35.43 -7.49 24.83
C GLU A 480 -36.13 -6.44 23.94
N ASN A 481 -37.39 -6.76 23.62
CA ASN A 481 -38.50 -5.89 23.21
C ASN A 481 -38.36 -4.94 21.98
N GLY A 482 -39.05 -5.29 20.89
CA GLY A 482 -39.23 -4.46 19.67
C GLY A 482 -40.29 -5.03 18.71
N ASN A 483 -41.55 -4.98 19.13
CA ASN A 483 -42.74 -5.73 18.66
C ASN A 483 -43.04 -5.91 17.13
N GLU A 484 -43.53 -7.12 16.78
CA GLU A 484 -44.48 -7.53 15.71
C GLU A 484 -44.71 -6.69 14.41
N ASN A 485 -44.48 -7.30 13.22
CA ASN A 485 -45.58 -7.86 12.39
C ASN A 485 -45.16 -8.62 11.09
N HIS A 486 -46.12 -9.36 10.51
CA HIS A 486 -45.98 -10.38 9.45
C HIS A 486 -45.61 -9.91 8.02
N ASN A 487 -44.78 -10.69 7.29
CA ASN A 487 -45.28 -11.58 6.21
C ASN A 487 -44.25 -12.58 5.60
N ASN A 488 -44.62 -13.87 5.64
CA ASN A 488 -44.34 -14.96 4.69
C ASN A 488 -42.91 -15.21 4.11
N ASN A 489 -42.10 -16.04 4.78
CA ASN A 489 -42.07 -17.51 4.52
C ASN A 489 -41.33 -18.26 5.65
N GLN A 490 -41.67 -19.53 5.93
CA GLN A 490 -41.12 -20.31 7.06
C GLN A 490 -39.82 -21.07 6.68
N ASN A 491 -38.92 -21.55 7.56
CA ASN A 491 -38.76 -21.55 9.03
C ASN A 491 -37.28 -21.92 9.37
N PRO A 492 -36.77 -21.90 10.63
CA PRO A 492 -37.19 -21.20 11.85
C PRO A 492 -36.13 -20.16 12.30
N SER A 493 -36.51 -18.90 12.51
CA SER A 493 -35.53 -17.81 12.70
C SER A 493 -35.98 -16.75 13.71
N SER A 494 -36.10 -17.11 14.98
CA SER A 494 -36.35 -16.18 16.10
C SER A 494 -35.09 -15.42 16.57
N ASN A 495 -33.94 -15.65 15.95
CA ASN A 495 -32.62 -15.19 16.44
C ASN A 495 -32.08 -13.95 15.69
N PHE A 496 -32.90 -13.29 14.88
CA PHE A 496 -32.52 -12.09 14.11
C PHE A 496 -33.53 -10.96 14.37
N GLY A 497 -33.04 -9.84 14.91
CA GLY A 497 -33.83 -8.63 15.08
C GLY A 497 -33.84 -7.80 13.81
N SER A 498 -35.02 -7.41 13.34
CA SER A 498 -35.24 -6.46 12.25
C SER A 498 -36.30 -5.45 12.66
N ASN A 499 -35.99 -4.15 12.62
CA ASN A 499 -36.94 -3.08 12.95
C ASN A 499 -37.34 -2.30 11.69
N SER A 500 -38.62 -1.94 11.57
CA SER A 500 -39.18 -1.18 10.44
C SER A 500 -40.08 -0.03 10.90
N GLY A 501 -39.59 1.20 10.74
CA GLY A 501 -40.25 2.44 11.16
C GLY A 501 -39.67 2.99 12.47
N ASN A 502 -39.61 4.31 12.72
CA ASN A 502 -40.16 5.45 11.97
C ASN A 502 -39.17 6.65 12.04
N ASN A 503 -39.39 7.69 11.23
CA ASN A 503 -38.48 8.83 11.09
C ASN A 503 -38.15 9.56 12.39
N ASN A 504 -36.87 9.90 12.58
CA ASN A 504 -36.50 11.21 13.11
C ASN A 504 -35.15 11.66 12.51
N GLN A 505 -35.08 12.92 12.08
CA GLN A 505 -33.92 13.45 11.38
C GLN A 505 -32.76 13.72 12.35
N ARG A 506 -31.55 13.35 11.95
CA ARG A 506 -30.35 14.14 12.28
C ARG A 506 -29.72 14.57 10.96
N THR A 507 -29.64 15.88 10.76
CA THR A 507 -29.07 16.49 9.57
C THR A 507 -27.56 16.40 9.64
N ASP A 508 -26.93 15.82 8.64
CA ASP A 508 -25.54 16.16 8.31
C ASP A 508 -25.37 16.37 6.81
N SER A 509 -24.50 17.30 6.46
CA SER A 509 -24.55 17.98 5.16
C SER A 509 -23.40 17.59 4.24
N THR A 510 -23.70 16.87 3.17
CA THR A 510 -22.83 16.75 1.99
C THR A 510 -23.65 16.94 0.72
N GLN A 511 -23.08 17.66 -0.27
CA GLN A 511 -23.81 18.09 -1.47
C GLN A 511 -24.12 16.90 -2.40
N ASP A 512 -25.40 16.72 -2.68
CA ASP A 512 -25.92 15.76 -3.64
C ASP A 512 -25.69 16.28 -5.08
N THR A 513 -24.88 15.56 -5.87
CA THR A 513 -24.77 15.80 -7.32
C THR A 513 -25.51 14.69 -8.05
N THR A 514 -26.56 15.10 -8.76
CA THR A 514 -27.59 14.22 -9.30
C THR A 514 -27.08 13.24 -10.36
N VAL A 515 -27.21 11.93 -10.09
CA VAL A 515 -27.03 10.87 -11.10
C VAL A 515 -28.35 10.13 -11.34
N ASN A 516 -28.74 10.09 -12.61
CA ASN A 516 -30.02 9.59 -13.09
C ASN A 516 -30.06 8.05 -13.08
N PRO A 517 -31.06 7.38 -12.45
CA PRO A 517 -31.05 5.94 -12.26
C PRO A 517 -31.51 5.18 -13.52
N THR A 518 -30.58 4.88 -14.43
CA THR A 518 -30.80 3.94 -15.54
C THR A 518 -29.63 2.95 -15.70
N SER A 519 -29.58 1.94 -14.84
CA SER A 519 -28.76 0.74 -15.07
C SER A 519 -29.50 -0.52 -14.61
N GLN A 520 -29.56 -1.51 -15.51
CA GLN A 520 -30.07 -2.85 -15.22
C GLN A 520 -29.05 -3.64 -14.38
N PRO A 521 -29.47 -4.68 -13.63
CA PRO A 521 -28.55 -5.50 -12.84
C PRO A 521 -27.41 -6.05 -13.70
N VAL A 522 -26.17 -5.75 -13.27
CA VAL A 522 -24.96 -6.15 -13.97
C VAL A 522 -24.87 -7.68 -14.00
N LYS A 523 -24.86 -8.24 -15.21
CA LYS A 523 -24.62 -9.67 -15.41
C LYS A 523 -23.20 -10.00 -14.96
N VAL A 524 -23.08 -10.78 -13.88
CA VAL A 524 -21.84 -11.46 -13.49
C VAL A 524 -21.39 -12.32 -14.68
N THR A 525 -20.38 -11.86 -15.41
CA THR A 525 -19.91 -12.53 -16.63
C THR A 525 -19.11 -13.78 -16.27
N LYS A 526 -19.32 -14.85 -17.06
CA LYS A 526 -18.82 -16.22 -16.83
C LYS A 526 -17.29 -16.40 -16.93
N GLN A 527 -16.49 -15.35 -16.78
CA GLN A 527 -15.02 -15.39 -16.92
C GLN A 527 -14.28 -15.68 -15.61
N VAL A 528 -14.76 -15.21 -14.45
CA VAL A 528 -14.06 -15.40 -13.16
C VAL A 528 -14.02 -16.87 -12.72
N ILE A 529 -15.03 -17.67 -13.08
CA ILE A 529 -15.14 -19.09 -12.70
C ILE A 529 -14.18 -20.00 -13.50
N LYS A 530 -13.58 -19.55 -14.60
CA LYS A 530 -12.75 -20.39 -15.49
C LYS A 530 -11.29 -20.59 -15.08
N ILE A 531 -10.82 -19.94 -14.01
CA ILE A 531 -9.41 -20.05 -13.58
C ILE A 531 -9.15 -21.35 -12.78
N PHE A 532 -10.18 -21.95 -12.17
CA PHE A 532 -10.05 -23.15 -11.34
C PHE A 532 -10.47 -24.46 -12.03
N ALA A 533 -9.97 -24.74 -13.24
CA ALA A 533 -10.13 -26.04 -13.88
C ALA A 533 -9.11 -26.40 -14.99
N SER A 534 -7.80 -26.46 -14.70
CA SER A 534 -6.92 -27.45 -15.37
C SER A 534 -5.57 -27.69 -14.70
N LYS A 535 -5.43 -28.83 -14.01
CA LYS A 535 -4.11 -29.50 -13.90
C LYS A 535 -3.78 -30.13 -15.26
N LYS A 536 -3.14 -29.38 -16.17
CA LYS A 536 -2.47 -29.95 -17.35
C LYS A 536 -1.08 -29.35 -17.59
N THR A 537 -0.10 -30.23 -17.51
CA THR A 537 1.32 -30.03 -17.77
C THR A 537 1.59 -29.38 -19.12
N PHE A 538 2.17 -28.18 -19.14
CA PHE A 538 2.72 -27.58 -20.36
C PHE A 538 4.22 -27.88 -20.48
N LYS A 539 4.57 -28.86 -21.32
CA LYS A 539 5.90 -29.03 -21.92
C LYS A 539 5.84 -28.63 -23.39
N ARG A 540 6.96 -28.13 -23.93
CA ARG A 540 7.20 -27.64 -25.33
C ARG A 540 6.80 -26.17 -25.56
N LYS A 541 7.51 -25.39 -26.39
CA LYS A 541 8.74 -25.66 -27.20
C LYS A 541 9.47 -24.34 -27.44
N VAL A 542 10.76 -24.24 -27.11
CA VAL A 542 11.58 -23.08 -27.52
C VAL A 542 11.84 -23.17 -29.03
N LYS A 543 11.49 -22.11 -29.77
CA LYS A 543 11.96 -21.88 -31.15
C LYS A 543 12.99 -20.76 -31.12
N VAL A 544 14.27 -21.11 -31.19
CA VAL A 544 15.35 -20.16 -31.40
C VAL A 544 15.35 -19.73 -32.87
N LYS A 545 15.14 -18.45 -33.16
CA LYS A 545 15.52 -17.86 -34.45
C LYS A 545 17.00 -17.49 -34.38
N LYS A 546 17.85 -18.20 -35.12
CA LYS A 546 19.19 -17.71 -35.46
C LYS A 546 19.03 -16.50 -36.39
N TYR A 547 19.69 -15.41 -36.06
CA TYR A 547 20.16 -14.46 -37.05
C TYR A 547 21.61 -14.82 -37.36
N THR A 548 21.96 -14.89 -38.65
CA THR A 548 23.31 -15.23 -39.10
C THR A 548 24.09 -13.94 -39.33
N VAL A 549 25.34 -13.95 -38.85
CA VAL A 549 26.42 -12.94 -38.93
C VAL A 549 26.14 -11.73 -39.81
#